data_AF-A0A6C0DSJ9-F1
#
_entry.id   AF-A0A6C0DSJ9-F1
#
_cell.length_a   1.000
_cell.length_b   1.000
_cell.length_c   1.000
_cell.angle_alpha   90.00
_cell.angle_beta   90.00
_cell.angle_gamma   90.00
#
_symmetry.space_group_name_H-M   'P 1'
#
loop_
_entity.id
_entity.type
_entity.pdbx_description
1 polymer ?
#
loop_
_entity_poly.entity_id
_entity_poly.type
_entity_poly.pdbx_seq_one_letter_code
_entity_poly.pdbx_strand_id
1 'polypeptide(L)'
;MNERGDADCAFKMRNGAKTMEGKEDVNIMARVKSYLEAIPQQYQNHDYSEINKRVDAYVKQYCRHDVVCDTVDIDLEHSKTIYYCETCLRTFTIDQIYKEISSEINYSRNVCDMFLFYKERLCKIENVRRVYGVIEFDCSHDEDNLQTHKTYSLGISVLAGCRFEGNVLWLAKQKSS
;
A
#
# COMPACT_ATOMS: atom_id res chain seq x y z
N MET A 1 -35.63 36.35 -1.39
CA MET A 1 -35.79 35.24 -0.44
C MET A 1 -35.31 33.99 -1.16
N ASN A 2 -34.02 33.72 -1.05
CA ASN A 2 -33.40 32.83 -0.04
C ASN A 2 -33.71 31.36 -0.34
N GLU A 3 -32.77 30.43 -0.40
CA GLU A 3 -31.31 30.41 -0.34
C GLU A 3 -30.92 28.93 -0.60
N ARG A 4 -29.83 28.71 -1.36
CA ARG A 4 -28.75 27.70 -1.22
C ARG A 4 -29.04 26.34 -0.54
N GLY A 5 -28.51 25.21 -1.01
CA GLY A 5 -27.33 25.08 -1.86
C GLY A 5 -26.96 23.65 -2.24
N ASP A 6 -26.25 23.59 -3.36
CA ASP A 6 -24.95 22.93 -3.55
C ASP A 6 -24.60 21.76 -2.62
N ALA A 7 -24.73 20.55 -3.15
CA ALA A 7 -23.93 19.40 -2.76
C ALA A 7 -23.21 18.74 -3.96
N ASP A 8 -22.97 19.51 -5.04
CA ASP A 8 -22.13 19.11 -6.19
C ASP A 8 -20.69 19.63 -6.07
N CYS A 9 -20.20 19.79 -4.83
CA CYS A 9 -18.91 20.40 -4.55
C CYS A 9 -18.08 19.51 -3.61
N ALA A 10 -17.35 18.53 -4.17
CA ALA A 10 -16.06 18.05 -3.64
C ALA A 10 -15.35 16.96 -4.47
N PHE A 11 -15.89 16.44 -5.59
CA PHE A 11 -15.16 15.43 -6.39
C PHE A 11 -14.46 15.98 -7.64
N LYS A 12 -14.72 17.22 -8.01
CA LYS A 12 -14.02 17.92 -9.11
C LYS A 12 -12.94 18.81 -8.52
N MET A 13 -11.75 18.28 -8.22
CA MET A 13 -10.43 18.96 -8.35
C MET A 13 -9.27 18.03 -7.92
N ARG A 14 -9.02 16.94 -8.66
CA ARG A 14 -7.67 16.34 -8.83
C ARG A 14 -7.49 15.68 -10.21
N ASN A 15 -8.10 16.27 -11.24
CA ASN A 15 -7.80 15.93 -12.65
C ASN A 15 -7.24 17.15 -13.39
N GLY A 16 -6.36 17.90 -12.72
CA GLY A 16 -5.49 18.88 -13.37
C GLY A 16 -4.23 18.18 -13.83
N ALA A 17 -4.09 17.97 -15.14
CA ALA A 17 -2.91 17.47 -15.83
C ALA A 17 -2.31 16.15 -15.29
N LYS A 18 -2.99 15.02 -15.53
CA LYS A 18 -2.28 13.73 -15.63
C LYS A 18 -1.50 13.72 -16.93
N THR A 19 -0.33 14.36 -16.95
CA THR A 19 0.75 13.92 -17.84
C THR A 19 0.96 12.42 -17.58
N MET A 20 1.27 11.64 -18.61
CA MET A 20 1.54 10.21 -18.47
C MET A 20 2.70 9.97 -17.49
N GLU A 21 2.41 9.86 -16.19
CA GLU A 21 3.28 9.28 -15.15
C GLU A 21 3.25 7.76 -15.40
N GLY A 22 3.91 7.35 -16.48
CA GLY A 22 3.95 5.97 -16.92
C GLY A 22 5.08 5.26 -16.21
N LYS A 23 4.82 4.07 -15.66
CA LYS A 23 5.71 3.10 -14.97
C LYS A 23 7.24 3.28 -15.14
N GLU A 24 7.70 3.68 -16.32
CA GLU A 24 9.06 4.09 -16.62
C GLU A 24 9.60 5.26 -15.76
N ASP A 25 8.81 6.27 -15.44
CA ASP A 25 9.20 7.39 -14.58
C ASP A 25 9.51 6.93 -13.15
N VAL A 26 8.65 6.09 -12.58
CA VAL A 26 8.84 5.46 -11.27
C VAL A 26 10.09 4.59 -11.29
N ASN A 27 10.32 3.82 -12.36
CA ASN A 27 11.53 3.01 -12.51
C ASN A 27 12.79 3.89 -12.52
N ILE A 28 12.76 5.03 -13.22
CA ILE A 28 13.87 5.99 -13.26
C ILE A 28 14.08 6.60 -11.86
N MET A 29 13.02 7.07 -11.20
CA MET A 29 13.09 7.67 -9.87
C MET A 29 13.56 6.67 -8.80
N ALA A 30 13.17 5.40 -8.90
CA ALA A 30 13.67 4.33 -8.05
C ALA A 30 15.19 4.13 -8.22
N ARG A 31 15.70 4.17 -9.46
CA ARG A 31 17.14 4.10 -9.72
C ARG A 31 17.88 5.34 -9.19
N VAL A 32 17.33 6.53 -9.43
CA VAL A 32 17.88 7.78 -8.87
C VAL A 32 17.98 7.67 -7.35
N LYS A 33 16.94 7.17 -6.69
CA LYS A 33 16.96 6.92 -5.26
C LYS A 33 18.10 5.99 -4.83
N SER A 34 18.31 4.87 -5.53
CA SER A 34 19.42 3.96 -5.23
C SER A 34 20.79 4.64 -5.33
N TYR A 35 20.98 5.53 -6.32
CA TYR A 35 22.20 6.34 -6.41
C TYR A 35 22.31 7.36 -5.28
N LEU A 36 21.19 7.96 -4.87
CA LEU A 36 21.17 8.93 -3.77
C LEU A 36 21.48 8.28 -2.41
N GLU A 37 21.01 7.06 -2.18
CA GLU A 37 21.25 6.28 -0.96
C GLU A 37 22.66 5.70 -0.88
N ALA A 38 23.40 5.65 -1.99
CA ALA A 38 24.79 5.19 -2.01
C ALA A 38 25.76 6.15 -1.28
N ILE A 39 25.39 7.42 -1.10
CA ILE A 39 26.19 8.39 -0.34
C ILE A 39 25.85 8.28 1.15
N PRO A 40 26.81 7.97 2.05
CA PRO A 40 26.54 7.88 3.48
C PRO A 40 25.98 9.17 4.08
N GLN A 41 25.07 9.04 5.04
CA GLN A 41 24.33 10.18 5.63
C GLN A 41 25.26 11.26 6.20
N GLN A 42 26.43 10.90 6.74
CA GLN A 42 27.41 11.87 7.25
C GLN A 42 28.01 12.81 6.18
N TYR A 43 27.90 12.46 4.91
CA TYR A 43 28.37 13.27 3.77
C TYR A 43 27.24 13.99 3.04
N GLN A 44 26.00 13.84 3.50
CA GLN A 44 24.85 14.50 2.91
C GLN A 44 24.69 15.88 3.54
N ASN A 45 24.76 16.92 2.72
CA ASN A 45 24.37 18.25 3.15
C ASN A 45 22.83 18.38 3.17
N HIS A 46 22.34 19.53 3.62
CA HIS A 46 20.92 19.80 3.73
C HIS A 46 20.18 19.63 2.39
N ASP A 47 20.73 20.19 1.30
CA ASP A 47 20.08 20.17 -0.02
C ASP A 47 20.02 18.77 -0.61
N TYR A 48 21.10 18.00 -0.44
CA TYR A 48 21.13 16.60 -0.83
C TYR A 48 20.07 15.78 -0.09
N SER A 49 19.97 15.99 1.23
CA SER A 49 18.97 15.32 2.06
C SER A 49 17.54 15.65 1.61
N GLU A 50 17.30 16.89 1.21
CA GLU A 50 16.00 17.34 0.70
C GLU A 50 15.67 16.72 -0.67
N ILE A 51 16.64 16.64 -1.58
CA ILE A 51 16.48 15.95 -2.87
C ILE A 51 16.13 14.48 -2.64
N ASN A 52 16.88 13.79 -1.77
CA ASN A 52 16.64 12.39 -1.45
C ASN A 52 15.24 12.17 -0.87
N LYS A 53 14.79 13.03 0.06
CA LYS A 53 13.43 12.97 0.62
C LYS A 53 12.35 13.15 -0.45
N ARG A 54 12.54 14.05 -1.41
CA ARG A 54 11.57 14.30 -2.49
C ARG A 54 11.48 13.13 -3.46
N VAL A 55 12.62 12.55 -3.83
CA VAL A 55 12.66 11.35 -4.67
C VAL A 55 12.01 10.17 -3.95
N ASP A 56 12.32 9.97 -2.67
CA ASP A 56 11.69 8.93 -1.85
C ASP A 56 10.16 9.11 -1.75
N ALA A 57 9.70 10.33 -1.51
CA ALA A 57 8.27 10.65 -1.48
C ALA A 57 7.58 10.36 -2.82
N TYR A 58 8.21 10.73 -3.94
CA TYR A 58 7.72 10.43 -5.28
C TYR A 58 7.56 8.92 -5.48
N VAL A 59 8.64 8.16 -5.24
CA VAL A 59 8.62 6.70 -5.42
C VAL A 59 7.56 6.07 -4.52
N LYS A 60 7.43 6.49 -3.25
CA LYS A 60 6.38 6.01 -2.34
C LYS A 60 4.97 6.28 -2.84
N GLN A 61 4.74 7.46 -3.43
CA GLN A 61 3.43 7.88 -3.87
C GLN A 61 3.00 7.18 -5.17
N TYR A 62 3.93 6.97 -6.11
CA TYR A 62 3.60 6.53 -7.46
C TYR A 62 3.98 5.08 -7.76
N CYS A 63 4.83 4.45 -6.93
CA CYS A 63 5.17 3.04 -7.10
C CYS A 63 3.98 2.14 -6.77
N ARG A 64 3.44 1.49 -7.79
CA ARG A 64 2.54 0.34 -7.65
C ARG A 64 3.39 -0.88 -7.28
N HIS A 65 3.68 -1.03 -5.99
CA HIS A 65 4.62 -2.02 -5.48
C HIS A 65 4.33 -3.43 -6.03
N ASP A 66 5.26 -3.95 -6.83
CA ASP A 66 5.25 -5.32 -7.33
C ASP A 66 6.07 -6.18 -6.37
N VAL A 67 5.41 -6.63 -5.31
CA VAL A 67 6.10 -7.31 -4.20
C VAL A 67 6.31 -8.77 -4.54
N VAL A 68 7.58 -9.16 -4.58
CA VAL A 68 8.02 -10.55 -4.72
C VAL A 68 8.62 -11.05 -3.42
N CYS A 69 8.71 -12.36 -3.29
CA CYS A 69 9.40 -13.01 -2.18
C CYS A 69 10.66 -13.71 -2.69
N ASP A 70 11.73 -13.63 -1.90
CA ASP A 70 12.99 -14.31 -2.17
C ASP A 70 13.55 -14.90 -0.87
N THR A 71 14.38 -15.92 -0.99
CA THR A 71 15.07 -16.54 0.14
C THR A 71 16.53 -16.19 0.05
N VAL A 72 16.98 -15.37 1.00
CA VAL A 72 18.38 -14.93 1.08
C VAL A 72 19.10 -15.73 2.15
N ASP A 73 20.30 -16.20 1.81
CA ASP A 73 21.18 -16.84 2.76
C ASP A 73 21.75 -15.78 3.72
N ILE A 74 21.58 -16.00 5.02
CA ILE A 74 22.16 -15.14 6.06
C ILE A 74 23.53 -15.70 6.46
N ASP A 75 23.63 -17.02 6.55
CA ASP A 75 24.87 -17.75 6.79
C ASP A 75 24.80 -19.16 6.14
N LEU A 76 25.77 -20.02 6.42
CA LEU A 76 25.88 -21.36 5.81
C LEU A 76 24.73 -22.31 6.18
N GLU A 77 24.00 -22.05 7.27
CA GLU A 77 22.96 -22.92 7.81
C GLU A 77 21.57 -22.26 7.85
N HIS A 78 21.51 -20.92 7.77
CA HIS A 78 20.28 -20.16 7.92
C HIS A 78 19.98 -19.31 6.68
N SER A 79 18.76 -19.43 6.19
CA SER A 79 18.19 -18.55 5.19
C SER A 79 16.96 -17.82 5.73
N LYS A 80 16.63 -16.70 5.12
CA LYS A 80 15.47 -15.89 5.48
C LYS A 80 14.69 -15.50 4.25
N THR A 81 13.38 -15.67 4.34
CA THR A 81 12.46 -15.13 3.35
C THR A 81 12.33 -13.62 3.54
N ILE A 82 12.62 -12.88 2.47
CA ILE A 82 12.39 -11.44 2.38
C ILE A 82 11.29 -11.15 1.36
N TYR A 83 10.58 -10.05 1.58
CA TYR A 83 9.55 -9.55 0.67
C TYR A 83 9.98 -8.16 0.24
N TYR A 84 10.07 -7.92 -1.06
CA TYR A 84 10.51 -6.63 -1.59
C TYR A 84 9.81 -6.29 -2.90
N CYS A 85 9.72 -5.01 -3.20
CA CYS A 85 9.21 -4.54 -4.48
C CYS A 85 10.31 -4.67 -5.55
N GLU A 86 10.07 -5.36 -6.66
CA GLU A 86 11.06 -5.46 -7.76
C GLU A 86 11.40 -4.11 -8.38
N THR A 87 10.47 -3.15 -8.31
CA THR A 87 10.65 -1.82 -8.91
C THR A 87 11.48 -0.88 -8.03
N CYS A 88 11.11 -0.74 -6.75
CA CYS A 88 11.73 0.24 -5.85
C CYS A 88 12.68 -0.37 -4.82
N LEU A 89 12.84 -1.70 -4.83
CA LEU A 89 13.69 -2.49 -3.93
C LEU A 89 13.41 -2.31 -2.43
N ARG A 90 12.29 -1.65 -2.10
CA ARG A 90 11.85 -1.49 -0.73
C ARG A 90 11.46 -2.85 -0.17
N THR A 91 12.00 -3.20 0.99
CA THR A 91 11.61 -4.39 1.73
C THR A 91 10.33 -4.11 2.53
N PHE A 92 9.51 -5.15 2.67
CA PHE A 92 8.27 -5.12 3.40
C PHE A 92 8.32 -6.09 4.56
N THR A 93 8.02 -5.59 5.75
CA THR A 93 7.65 -6.40 6.91
C THR A 93 6.15 -6.31 7.13
N ILE A 94 5.60 -7.26 7.89
CA ILE A 94 4.17 -7.22 8.18
C ILE A 94 3.78 -5.96 8.97
N ASP A 95 4.67 -5.47 9.82
CA ASP A 95 4.44 -4.27 10.60
C ASP A 95 4.46 -3.01 9.70
N GLN A 96 5.26 -3.00 8.63
CA GLN A 96 5.26 -1.90 7.65
C GLN A 96 3.96 -1.91 6.82
N ILE A 97 3.54 -3.08 6.33
CA ILE A 97 2.29 -3.21 5.58
C ILE A 97 1.09 -2.82 6.47
N TYR A 98 1.08 -3.29 7.71
CA TYR A 98 0.04 -2.93 8.67
C TYR A 98 -0.04 -1.42 8.88
N LYS A 99 1.09 -0.74 9.07
CA LYS A 99 1.10 0.72 9.24
C LYS A 99 0.49 1.43 8.03
N GLU A 100 0.86 1.02 6.81
CA GLU A 100 0.34 1.62 5.58
C GLU A 100 -1.18 1.38 5.42
N ILE A 101 -1.65 0.15 5.64
CA ILE A 101 -3.07 -0.20 5.58
C ILE A 101 -3.87 0.56 6.66
N SER A 102 -3.39 0.55 7.90
CA SER A 102 -4.06 1.24 9.00
C SER A 102 -4.10 2.75 8.81
N SER A 103 -3.04 3.36 8.26
CA SER A 103 -3.06 4.80 7.97
C SER A 103 -4.12 5.15 6.91
N GLU A 104 -4.20 4.38 5.83
CA GLU A 104 -5.17 4.63 4.76
C GLU A 104 -6.62 4.40 5.22
N ILE A 105 -6.86 3.34 5.99
CA ILE A 105 -8.19 3.07 6.56
C ILE A 105 -8.59 4.17 7.53
N ASN A 106 -7.69 4.60 8.44
CA ASN A 106 -8.01 5.65 9.40
C ASN A 106 -8.22 7.02 8.72
N TYR A 107 -7.46 7.32 7.67
CA TYR A 107 -7.67 8.52 6.86
C TYR A 107 -9.04 8.50 6.18
N SER A 108 -9.42 7.37 5.59
CA SER A 108 -10.62 7.23 4.76
C SER A 108 -11.91 7.01 5.57
N ARG A 109 -11.84 6.46 6.79
CA ARG A 109 -13.00 6.16 7.65
C ARG A 109 -13.90 7.36 7.95
N ASN A 110 -13.37 8.56 7.90
CA ASN A 110 -14.16 9.78 8.10
C ASN A 110 -14.91 10.24 6.84
N VAL A 111 -14.64 9.59 5.70
CA VAL A 111 -15.07 10.04 4.36
C VAL A 111 -15.86 8.95 3.63
N CYS A 112 -15.46 7.68 3.76
CA CYS A 112 -16.11 6.56 3.08
C CYS A 112 -15.88 5.23 3.80
N ASP A 113 -16.76 4.27 3.51
CA ASP A 113 -16.56 2.87 3.88
C ASP A 113 -15.40 2.27 3.07
N MET A 114 -14.54 1.52 3.76
CA MET A 114 -13.43 0.79 3.16
C MET A 114 -13.81 -0.65 2.93
N PHE A 115 -13.39 -1.21 1.80
CA PHE A 115 -13.71 -2.59 1.41
C PHE A 115 -12.44 -3.41 1.19
N LEU A 116 -12.52 -4.71 1.48
CA LEU A 116 -11.51 -5.71 1.21
C LEU A 116 -12.01 -6.59 0.06
N PHE A 117 -11.23 -6.68 -1.02
CA PHE A 117 -11.46 -7.66 -2.07
C PHE A 117 -10.50 -8.85 -1.91
N TYR A 118 -11.02 -10.00 -1.53
CA TYR A 118 -10.24 -11.22 -1.29
C TYR A 118 -11.04 -12.48 -1.63
N LYS A 119 -10.40 -13.44 -2.32
CA LYS A 119 -11.03 -14.70 -2.76
C LYS A 119 -12.38 -14.49 -3.46
N GLU A 120 -12.40 -13.56 -4.41
CA GLU A 120 -13.58 -13.22 -5.22
C GLU A 120 -14.77 -12.66 -4.42
N ARG A 121 -14.51 -12.19 -3.19
CA ARG A 121 -15.50 -11.55 -2.34
C ARG A 121 -15.09 -10.14 -2.01
N LEU A 122 -16.06 -9.23 -2.08
CA LEU A 122 -15.93 -7.86 -1.59
C LEU A 122 -16.62 -7.78 -0.23
N CYS A 123 -15.87 -7.40 0.81
CA CYS A 123 -16.40 -7.29 2.16
C CYS A 123 -16.10 -5.90 2.72
N LYS A 124 -17.02 -5.30 3.46
CA LYS A 124 -16.77 -4.04 4.17
C LYS A 124 -15.81 -4.30 5.34
N ILE A 125 -14.79 -3.47 5.49
CA ILE A 125 -13.81 -3.58 6.57
C ILE A 125 -14.35 -2.84 7.80
N GLU A 126 -14.69 -3.59 8.84
CA GLU A 126 -15.13 -3.03 10.12
C GLU A 126 -13.93 -2.70 11.00
N ASN A 127 -12.96 -3.61 11.08
CA ASN A 127 -11.78 -3.45 11.93
C ASN A 127 -10.54 -4.08 11.32
N VAL A 128 -9.37 -3.53 11.66
CA VAL A 128 -8.06 -4.07 11.27
C VAL A 128 -7.15 -4.05 12.48
N ARG A 129 -6.51 -5.18 12.78
CA ARG A 129 -5.56 -5.31 13.89
C ARG A 129 -4.36 -6.17 13.53
N ARG A 130 -3.22 -5.87 14.16
CA ARG A 130 -2.00 -6.67 14.03
C ARG A 130 -1.96 -7.73 15.13
N VAL A 131 -1.89 -9.00 14.74
CA VAL A 131 -1.82 -10.14 15.66
C VAL A 131 -0.66 -11.02 15.22
N TYR A 132 0.34 -11.23 16.07
CA TYR A 132 1.47 -12.17 15.90
C TYR A 132 1.75 -12.66 14.46
N GLY A 133 2.44 -11.85 13.65
CA GLY A 133 2.87 -12.28 12.31
C GLY A 133 1.76 -12.35 11.26
N VAL A 134 0.53 -11.92 11.58
CA VAL A 134 -0.59 -11.72 10.65
C VAL A 134 -1.27 -10.35 10.87
N ILE A 135 -2.04 -9.92 9.87
CA ILE A 135 -3.02 -8.82 9.98
C ILE A 135 -4.41 -9.44 9.93
N GLU A 136 -5.24 -9.13 10.91
CA GLU A 136 -6.63 -9.56 10.93
C GLU A 136 -7.55 -8.45 10.46
N PHE A 137 -8.42 -8.78 9.51
CA PHE A 137 -9.49 -7.92 9.02
C PHE A 137 -10.81 -8.50 9.48
N ASP A 138 -11.52 -7.79 10.35
CA ASP A 138 -12.92 -8.10 10.63
C ASP A 138 -13.77 -7.42 9.57
N CYS A 139 -14.49 -8.23 8.79
CA CYS A 139 -15.28 -7.74 7.68
C CYS A 139 -16.75 -8.15 7.80
N SER A 140 -17.63 -7.35 7.20
CA SER A 140 -19.04 -7.68 7.01
C SER A 140 -19.36 -7.80 5.52
N HIS A 141 -20.24 -8.73 5.15
CA HIS A 141 -20.79 -8.83 3.80
C HIS A 141 -22.23 -9.36 3.85
N ASP A 142 -23.05 -8.91 2.90
CA ASP A 142 -24.44 -9.35 2.78
C ASP A 142 -24.50 -10.63 1.95
N GLU A 143 -25.00 -11.71 2.54
CA GLU A 143 -25.35 -12.96 1.86
C GLU A 143 -26.82 -13.25 2.17
N ASP A 144 -27.66 -13.40 1.14
CA ASP A 144 -29.09 -13.75 1.27
C ASP A 144 -29.92 -12.85 2.21
N ASN A 145 -29.70 -11.53 2.17
CA ASN A 145 -30.32 -10.51 3.05
C ASN A 145 -29.97 -10.65 4.54
N LEU A 146 -28.92 -11.40 4.87
CA LEU A 146 -28.35 -11.49 6.22
C LEU A 146 -26.94 -10.89 6.20
N GLN A 147 -26.68 -9.97 7.13
CA GLN A 147 -25.34 -9.45 7.33
C GLN A 147 -24.51 -10.49 8.06
N THR A 148 -23.45 -10.96 7.42
CA THR A 148 -22.54 -11.94 7.97
C THR A 148 -21.21 -11.28 8.34
N HIS A 149 -20.59 -11.74 9.42
CA HIS A 149 -19.30 -11.24 9.88
C HIS A 149 -18.24 -12.32 9.74
N LYS A 150 -17.08 -11.94 9.22
CA LYS A 150 -15.95 -12.86 9.01
C LYS A 150 -14.63 -12.17 9.29
N THR A 151 -13.76 -12.85 10.02
CA THR A 151 -12.38 -12.41 10.25
C THR A 151 -11.44 -13.11 9.27
N TYR A 152 -10.61 -12.32 8.59
CA TYR A 152 -9.54 -12.80 7.72
C TYR A 152 -8.18 -12.55 8.37
N SER A 153 -7.50 -13.62 8.79
CA SER A 153 -6.13 -13.55 9.33
C SER A 153 -5.13 -13.79 8.19
N LEU A 154 -4.40 -12.75 7.80
CA LEU A 154 -3.57 -12.74 6.59
C LEU A 154 -2.10 -12.53 6.92
N GLY A 155 -1.26 -13.46 6.46
CA GLY A 155 0.19 -13.35 6.56
C GLY A 155 0.79 -12.47 5.47
N ILE A 156 2.07 -12.14 5.63
CA ILE A 156 2.81 -11.30 4.69
C ILE A 156 2.79 -11.85 3.25
N SER A 157 2.74 -13.17 3.05
CA SER A 157 2.68 -13.78 1.72
C SER A 157 1.42 -13.45 0.92
N VAL A 158 0.30 -13.14 1.60
CA VAL A 158 -0.95 -12.72 0.96
C VAL A 158 -1.02 -11.19 0.83
N LEU A 159 -0.42 -10.50 1.80
CA LEU A 159 -0.44 -9.04 1.89
C LEU A 159 0.63 -8.39 1.01
N ALA A 160 1.70 -9.12 0.68
CA ALA A 160 2.71 -8.74 -0.28
C ALA A 160 2.04 -8.49 -1.64
N GLY A 161 1.96 -7.23 -2.05
CA GLY A 161 1.30 -6.82 -3.29
C GLY A 161 -0.15 -6.36 -3.11
N CYS A 162 -0.60 -6.15 -1.87
CA CYS A 162 -1.86 -5.45 -1.65
C CYS A 162 -1.79 -4.02 -2.19
N ARG A 163 -2.91 -3.52 -2.73
CA ARG A 163 -3.00 -2.15 -3.24
C ARG A 163 -4.35 -1.53 -2.97
N PHE A 164 -4.38 -0.22 -2.78
CA PHE A 164 -5.62 0.53 -2.72
C PHE A 164 -6.00 1.03 -4.11
N GLU A 165 -7.24 0.77 -4.52
CA GLU A 165 -7.86 1.42 -5.67
C GLU A 165 -9.16 2.08 -5.20
N GLY A 166 -9.13 3.40 -5.02
CA GLY A 166 -10.22 4.12 -4.35
C GLY A 166 -10.36 3.66 -2.91
N ASN A 167 -11.57 3.26 -2.51
CA ASN A 167 -11.88 2.77 -1.17
C ASN A 167 -11.79 1.23 -1.05
N VAL A 168 -11.17 0.55 -2.02
CA VAL A 168 -11.02 -0.91 -2.03
C VAL A 168 -9.56 -1.30 -1.84
N LEU A 169 -9.29 -2.09 -0.80
CA LEU A 169 -8.04 -2.82 -0.61
C LEU A 169 -8.10 -4.13 -1.41
N TRP A 170 -7.32 -4.20 -2.48
CA TRP A 170 -7.15 -5.38 -3.30
C TRP A 170 -6.00 -6.21 -2.77
N LEU A 171 -6.25 -7.48 -2.48
CA LEU A 171 -5.19 -8.45 -2.22
C LEU A 171 -4.79 -9.12 -3.53
N ALA A 172 -3.49 -9.31 -3.74
CA ALA A 172 -2.98 -9.92 -4.96
C ALA A 172 -3.59 -11.32 -5.16
N LYS A 173 -3.94 -11.64 -6.42
CA LYS A 173 -4.30 -13.02 -6.78
C LYS A 173 -3.06 -13.88 -6.47
N GLN A 174 -3.22 -14.89 -5.62
CA GLN A 174 -2.26 -15.97 -5.58
C GLN A 174 -2.20 -16.54 -7.00
N LYS A 175 -1.03 -16.45 -7.65
CA LYS A 175 -0.78 -17.26 -8.85
C LYS A 175 -1.02 -18.69 -8.42
N SER A 176 -2.02 -19.32 -9.02
CA SER A 176 -2.25 -20.76 -8.92
C SER A 176 -0.99 -21.41 -9.47
N SER A 177 -0.20 -22.02 -8.59
CA SER A 177 0.85 -22.95 -9.02
C SER A 177 0.22 -24.14 -9.74
#